data_AF-A0A356AXR1-F1
#
_entry.id   AF-A0A356AXR1-F1
#
_cell.length_a   1.000
_cell.length_b   1.000
_cell.length_c   1.000
_cell.angle_alpha   90.00
_cell.angle_beta   90.00
_cell.angle_gamma   90.00
#
_symmetry.space_group_name_H-M   'P 1'
#
loop_
_entity.id
_entity.type
_entity.pdbx_description
1 polymer ?
#
loop_
_entity_poly.entity_id
_entity_poly.type
_entity_poly.pdbx_seq_one_letter_code
_entity_poly.pdbx_strand_id
1 'polypeptide(L)'
;MQLIFVEGVSGVGKTTMVWKLCEKLRDNGFFANCFLEFDFANPIDFYCTAYFSQDEYADLLDKHNEFADDIQNNTIVTDDIRLVRYCNRETPLFPEPLLDVFRKHEFCWKPSNLVPISEFTRVYKSVWEHFAQKESKSLDYLLFDGSLFHHPINDMTRNYNASLDQIIHH
;
A
#
# COMPACT_ATOMS: atom_id res chain seq x y z
N MET A 1 14.80 7.90 -14.59
CA MET A 1 13.48 7.75 -13.95
C MET A 1 13.01 9.07 -13.39
N GLN A 2 11.86 9.56 -13.87
CA GLN A 2 11.09 10.66 -13.30
C GLN A 2 9.87 10.08 -12.58
N LEU A 3 9.66 10.50 -11.34
CA LEU A 3 8.48 10.14 -10.55
C LEU A 3 7.39 11.21 -10.73
N ILE A 4 6.16 10.79 -11.03
CA ILE A 4 5.01 11.69 -11.17
C ILE A 4 3.89 11.20 -10.26
N PHE A 5 3.52 12.03 -9.29
CA PHE A 5 2.34 11.80 -8.46
C PHE A 5 1.19 12.66 -8.98
N VAL A 6 0.04 12.02 -9.22
CA VAL A 6 -1.19 12.69 -9.59
C VAL A 6 -2.17 12.56 -8.44
N GLU A 7 -2.41 13.69 -7.77
CA GLU A 7 -3.18 13.78 -6.54
C GLU A 7 -4.50 14.52 -6.75
N GLY A 8 -5.48 14.23 -5.90
CA GLY A 8 -6.78 14.89 -5.92
C GLY A 8 -7.92 14.04 -5.37
N VAL A 9 -9.09 14.65 -5.22
CA VAL A 9 -10.27 13.99 -4.65
C VAL A 9 -10.81 12.86 -5.54
N SER A 10 -11.60 11.96 -4.96
CA SER A 10 -12.20 10.84 -5.70
C SER A 10 -13.16 11.34 -6.79
N GLY A 11 -13.19 10.65 -7.93
CA GLY A 11 -14.13 10.93 -9.03
C GLY A 11 -13.72 12.03 -10.04
N VAL A 12 -12.59 12.73 -9.85
CA VAL A 12 -12.15 13.81 -10.78
C VAL A 12 -11.42 13.30 -12.03
N GLY A 13 -11.28 11.99 -12.20
CA GLY A 13 -10.67 11.37 -13.38
C GLY A 13 -9.15 11.17 -13.31
N LYS A 14 -8.56 11.13 -12.11
CA LYS A 14 -7.11 10.91 -11.89
C LYS A 14 -6.61 9.62 -12.53
N THR A 15 -7.25 8.50 -12.23
CA THR A 15 -6.94 7.17 -12.79
C THR A 15 -6.91 7.18 -14.31
N THR A 16 -7.95 7.78 -14.93
CA THR A 16 -8.03 7.93 -16.38
C THR A 16 -6.89 8.77 -16.94
N MET A 17 -6.52 9.86 -16.25
CA MET A 17 -5.43 10.74 -16.66
C MET A 17 -4.07 10.06 -16.54
N VAL A 18 -3.78 9.41 -15.40
CA VAL A 18 -2.53 8.67 -15.15
C VAL A 18 -2.35 7.56 -16.17
N TRP A 19 -3.40 6.78 -16.41
CA TRP A 19 -3.35 5.69 -17.38
C TRP A 19 -3.09 6.21 -18.80
N LYS A 20 -3.85 7.21 -19.27
CA LYS A 20 -3.64 7.82 -20.61
C LYS A 20 -2.26 8.46 -20.76
N LEU A 21 -1.75 9.10 -19.71
CA LEU A 21 -0.43 9.69 -19.73
C LEU A 21 0.64 8.61 -19.83
N CYS A 22 0.51 7.52 -19.07
CA CYS A 22 1.43 6.39 -19.12
C CYS A 22 1.43 5.72 -20.50
N GLU A 23 0.26 5.49 -21.10
CA GLU A 23 0.17 4.99 -22.48
C GLU A 23 0.84 5.94 -23.47
N LYS A 24 0.56 7.24 -23.36
CA LYS A 24 1.13 8.23 -24.28
C LYS A 24 2.65 8.31 -24.19
N LEU A 25 3.22 8.13 -23.00
CA LEU A 25 4.67 8.05 -22.80
C LEU A 25 5.25 6.80 -23.49
N ARG A 26 4.60 5.65 -23.34
CA ARG A 26 5.01 4.40 -24.02
C ARG A 26 4.92 4.52 -25.54
N ASP A 27 3.85 5.11 -26.06
CA ASP A 27 3.66 5.36 -27.50
C ASP A 27 4.77 6.25 -28.09
N ASN A 28 5.35 7.12 -27.25
CA ASN A 28 6.46 7.99 -27.63
C ASN A 28 7.84 7.32 -27.42
N GLY A 29 7.88 6.03 -27.09
CA GLY A 29 9.11 5.25 -26.95
C GLY A 29 9.78 5.31 -25.58
N PHE A 30 9.13 5.88 -24.56
CA PHE A 30 9.65 5.88 -23.20
C PHE A 30 9.27 4.61 -22.44
N PHE A 31 10.16 4.13 -21.59
CA PHE A 31 9.84 3.09 -20.62
C PHE A 31 9.07 3.68 -19.45
N ALA A 32 7.74 3.56 -19.47
CA ALA A 32 6.87 4.10 -18.44
C ALA A 32 6.06 3.01 -17.73
N ASN A 33 5.86 3.15 -16.42
CA ASN A 33 4.90 2.36 -15.65
C ASN A 33 4.02 3.25 -14.76
N CYS A 34 2.86 2.73 -14.34
CA CYS A 34 1.95 3.44 -13.45
C CYS A 34 1.33 2.52 -12.40
N PHE A 35 1.16 3.03 -11.18
CA PHE A 35 0.37 2.43 -10.12
C PHE A 35 -0.90 3.24 -9.90
N LEU A 36 -2.04 2.56 -9.85
CA LEU A 36 -3.36 3.19 -9.74
C LEU A 36 -3.91 3.15 -8.30
N GLU A 37 -4.95 3.93 -8.03
CA GLU A 37 -5.70 3.86 -6.77
C GLU A 37 -6.36 2.47 -6.67
N PHE A 38 -6.28 1.82 -5.51
CA PHE A 38 -6.74 0.44 -5.25
C PHE A 38 -6.03 -0.63 -6.11
N ASP A 39 -4.87 -0.30 -6.67
CA ASP A 39 -4.01 -1.27 -7.32
C ASP A 39 -3.28 -2.08 -6.25
N PHE A 40 -3.59 -3.38 -6.21
CA PHE A 40 -2.95 -4.33 -5.33
C PHE A 40 -1.42 -4.37 -5.46
N ALA A 41 -0.82 -3.90 -6.57
CA ALA A 41 0.64 -3.83 -6.72
C ALA A 41 1.25 -2.50 -6.24
N ASN A 42 0.44 -1.47 -5.95
CA ASN A 42 0.93 -0.13 -5.64
C ASN A 42 1.69 -0.13 -4.29
N PRO A 43 2.99 0.19 -4.24
CA PRO A 43 3.80 0.05 -3.03
C PRO A 43 3.34 0.91 -1.85
N ILE A 44 2.61 1.99 -2.09
CA ILE A 44 2.20 2.97 -1.06
C ILE A 44 0.68 3.12 -0.94
N ASP A 45 -0.07 2.18 -1.54
CA ASP A 45 -1.49 2.00 -1.28
C ASP A 45 -1.67 0.74 -0.42
N PHE A 46 -2.07 0.94 0.83
CA PHE A 46 -2.30 -0.13 1.81
C PHE A 46 -3.77 -0.46 1.98
N TYR A 47 -4.60 -0.23 0.95
CA TYR A 47 -5.96 -0.74 0.92
C TYR A 47 -6.00 -2.26 1.17
N CYS A 48 -6.89 -2.69 2.07
CA CYS A 48 -7.04 -4.09 2.48
C CYS A 48 -5.70 -4.77 2.80
N THR A 49 -4.95 -4.15 3.71
CA THR A 49 -3.64 -4.62 4.13
C THR A 49 -3.63 -4.82 5.64
N ALA A 50 -3.28 -6.03 6.07
CA ALA A 50 -3.18 -6.41 7.46
C ALA A 50 -1.74 -6.25 7.97
N TYR A 51 -1.57 -5.65 9.15
CA TYR A 51 -0.28 -5.44 9.80
C TYR A 51 0.01 -6.56 10.80
N PHE A 52 1.20 -7.15 10.69
CA PHE A 52 1.72 -8.10 11.65
C PHE A 52 3.16 -7.75 12.02
N SER A 53 3.49 -7.87 13.30
CA SER A 53 4.88 -8.05 13.70
C SER A 53 5.45 -9.37 13.16
N GLN A 54 6.77 -9.49 13.15
CA GLN A 54 7.44 -10.73 12.73
C GLN A 54 6.94 -11.97 13.50
N ASP A 55 6.74 -11.84 14.82
CA ASP A 55 6.30 -12.96 15.66
C ASP A 55 4.84 -13.33 15.39
N GLU A 56 3.95 -12.33 15.29
CA GLU A 56 2.53 -12.58 14.94
C GLU A 56 2.38 -13.20 13.55
N TYR A 57 3.25 -12.82 12.60
CA TYR A 57 3.27 -13.39 11.26
C TYR A 57 3.77 -14.84 11.25
N ALA A 58 4.79 -15.16 12.05
CA ALA A 58 5.24 -16.55 12.20
C ALA A 58 4.13 -17.43 12.79
N ASP A 59 3.44 -16.94 13.81
CA ASP A 59 2.27 -17.60 14.41
C ASP A 59 1.12 -17.75 13.39
N LEU A 60 0.88 -16.75 12.55
CA LEU A 60 -0.12 -16.78 11.48
C LEU A 60 0.18 -17.92 10.49
N LEU A 61 1.43 -18.02 10.03
CA LEU A 61 1.84 -19.06 9.08
C LEU A 61 1.79 -20.47 9.69
N ASP A 62 2.12 -20.62 10.97
CA ASP A 62 2.03 -21.92 11.67
C ASP A 62 0.56 -22.38 11.81
N LYS A 63 -0.33 -21.45 12.20
CA LYS A 63 -1.76 -21.72 12.38
C LYS A 63 -2.52 -21.96 11.07
N HIS A 64 -2.06 -21.38 9.97
CA HIS A 64 -2.69 -21.43 8.65
C HIS A 64 -1.71 -21.94 7.59
N ASN A 65 -1.03 -23.05 7.91
CA ASN A 65 0.03 -23.59 7.06
C ASN A 65 -0.45 -23.97 5.65
N GLU A 66 -1.73 -24.29 5.49
CA GLU A 66 -2.35 -24.63 4.21
C GLU A 66 -2.43 -23.42 3.25
N PHE A 67 -2.36 -22.20 3.79
CA PHE A 67 -2.33 -20.95 3.03
C PHE A 67 -0.96 -20.26 3.08
N ALA A 68 0.08 -20.90 3.63
CA ALA A 68 1.35 -20.24 3.89
C ALA A 68 1.98 -19.61 2.63
N ASP A 69 1.98 -20.35 1.52
CA ASP A 69 2.53 -19.85 0.24
C ASP A 69 1.73 -18.64 -0.27
N ASP A 70 0.41 -18.70 -0.20
CA ASP A 70 -0.46 -17.58 -0.61
C ASP A 70 -0.27 -16.37 0.29
N ILE A 71 -0.18 -16.57 1.61
CA ILE A 71 0.10 -15.48 2.56
C ILE A 71 1.43 -14.83 2.20
N GLN A 72 2.49 -15.62 2.02
CA GLN A 72 3.83 -15.13 1.69
C GLN A 72 3.86 -14.36 0.36
N ASN A 73 3.20 -14.89 -0.67
CA ASN A 73 3.12 -14.25 -2.00
C ASN A 73 2.38 -12.91 -1.97
N ASN A 74 1.48 -12.71 -1.01
CA ASN A 74 0.72 -11.47 -0.82
C ASN A 74 1.28 -10.59 0.31
N THR A 75 2.48 -10.88 0.83
CA THR A 75 3.10 -10.13 1.91
C THR A 75 4.14 -9.14 1.41
N ILE A 76 4.01 -7.87 1.79
CA ILE A 76 5.11 -6.91 1.73
C ILE A 76 5.99 -7.12 2.96
N VAL A 77 7.24 -7.47 2.72
CA VAL A 77 8.26 -7.65 3.76
C VAL A 77 9.08 -6.37 3.87
N THR A 78 9.15 -5.82 5.07
CA THR A 78 9.89 -4.58 5.35
C THR A 78 10.39 -4.67 6.78
N ASP A 79 11.70 -4.60 6.99
CA ASP A 79 12.32 -4.72 8.32
C ASP A 79 11.70 -5.87 9.17
N ASP A 80 11.14 -5.49 10.32
CA ASP A 80 10.51 -6.31 11.35
C ASP A 80 8.98 -6.46 11.19
N ILE A 81 8.40 -5.89 10.13
CA ILE A 81 6.95 -5.89 9.88
C ILE A 81 6.59 -6.74 8.66
N ARG A 82 5.36 -7.24 8.65
CA ARG A 82 4.76 -7.99 7.55
C ARG A 82 3.39 -7.39 7.25
N LEU A 83 3.23 -6.88 6.03
CA LEU A 83 1.98 -6.31 5.56
C LEU A 83 1.33 -7.30 4.59
N VAL A 84 0.30 -8.00 5.03
CA VAL A 84 -0.40 -9.01 4.22
C VAL A 84 -1.56 -8.34 3.51
N ARG A 85 -1.51 -8.28 2.19
CA ARG A 85 -2.64 -7.78 1.40
C ARG A 85 -3.66 -8.89 1.22
N TYR A 86 -4.92 -8.61 1.53
CA TYR A 86 -5.95 -9.65 1.61
C TYR A 86 -7.15 -9.47 0.67
N CYS A 87 -7.18 -8.37 -0.11
CA CYS A 87 -8.12 -8.17 -1.21
C CYS A 87 -7.42 -7.58 -2.42
N ASN A 88 -7.87 -7.95 -3.62
CA ASN A 88 -7.60 -7.20 -4.84
C ASN A 88 -8.89 -6.50 -5.27
N ARG A 89 -8.97 -5.19 -5.04
CA ARG A 89 -10.21 -4.41 -5.13
C ARG A 89 -11.30 -5.06 -4.26
N GLU A 90 -12.43 -5.41 -4.85
CA GLU A 90 -13.57 -6.04 -4.15
C GLU A 90 -13.42 -7.56 -4.00
N THR A 91 -12.38 -8.17 -4.59
CA THR A 91 -12.20 -9.64 -4.56
C THR A 91 -11.29 -10.03 -3.40
N PRO A 92 -11.79 -10.79 -2.40
CA PRO A 92 -10.95 -11.34 -1.35
C PRO A 92 -9.96 -12.35 -1.91
N LEU A 93 -8.75 -12.36 -1.34
CA LEU A 93 -7.69 -13.30 -1.74
C LEU A 93 -7.67 -14.58 -0.90
N PHE A 94 -8.39 -14.58 0.23
CA PHE A 94 -8.41 -15.68 1.18
C PHE A 94 -9.84 -16.02 1.60
N PRO A 95 -10.11 -17.28 1.94
CA PRO A 95 -11.42 -17.69 2.43
C PRO A 95 -11.65 -17.28 3.89
N GLU A 96 -12.91 -17.33 4.33
CA GLU A 96 -13.23 -17.34 5.76
C GLU A 96 -12.80 -18.68 6.39
N PRO A 97 -12.34 -18.71 7.66
CA PRO A 97 -12.30 -17.61 8.62
C PRO A 97 -11.00 -16.78 8.59
N LEU A 98 -10.04 -17.12 7.73
CA LEU A 98 -8.74 -16.43 7.64
C LEU A 98 -8.90 -14.95 7.25
N LEU A 99 -9.86 -14.66 6.38
CA LEU A 99 -10.18 -13.29 5.99
C LEU A 99 -10.61 -12.41 7.17
N ASP A 100 -11.37 -12.94 8.14
CA ASP A 100 -11.69 -12.25 9.40
C ASP A 100 -10.45 -11.95 10.25
N VAL A 101 -9.45 -12.86 10.26
CA VAL A 101 -8.17 -12.61 10.94
C VAL A 101 -7.47 -11.40 10.34
N PHE A 102 -7.40 -11.29 9.00
CA PHE A 102 -6.78 -10.14 8.34
C PHE A 102 -7.52 -8.83 8.61
N ARG A 103 -8.86 -8.83 8.57
CA ARG A 103 -9.65 -7.63 8.88
C ARG A 103 -9.43 -7.13 10.31
N LYS A 104 -9.23 -8.04 11.28
CA LYS A 104 -8.90 -7.67 12.67
C LYS A 104 -7.53 -7.00 12.80
N HIS A 105 -6.63 -7.26 11.86
CA HIS A 105 -5.29 -6.68 11.78
C HIS A 105 -5.19 -5.58 10.70
N GLU A 106 -6.32 -5.09 10.19
CA GLU A 106 -6.35 -4.01 9.20
C GLU A 106 -5.48 -2.83 9.64
N PHE A 107 -4.62 -2.35 8.73
CA PHE A 107 -3.60 -1.34 9.01
C PHE A 107 -4.11 0.10 8.84
N CYS A 108 -4.90 0.36 7.80
CA CYS A 108 -5.26 1.70 7.36
C CYS A 108 -6.74 2.01 7.58
N TRP A 109 -7.64 1.18 7.05
CA TRP A 109 -9.06 1.52 7.01
C TRP A 109 -9.81 1.11 8.27
N LYS A 110 -10.02 2.06 9.19
CA LYS A 110 -10.71 1.83 10.48
C LYS A 110 -10.14 0.62 11.23
N PRO A 111 -8.83 0.64 11.52
CA PRO A 111 -8.14 -0.47 12.15
C PRO A 111 -8.77 -0.80 13.51
N SER A 112 -8.97 -2.08 13.80
CA SER A 112 -9.44 -2.51 15.12
C SER A 112 -8.34 -2.39 16.17
N ASN A 113 -7.09 -2.64 15.76
CA ASN A 113 -5.89 -2.49 16.57
C ASN A 113 -5.00 -1.42 15.93
N LEU A 114 -5.18 -0.18 16.38
CA LEU A 114 -4.45 0.96 15.85
C LEU A 114 -2.98 0.91 16.29
N VAL A 115 -2.05 0.85 15.34
CA VAL A 115 -0.61 1.00 15.63
C VAL A 115 -0.32 2.44 16.10
N PRO A 116 0.80 2.73 16.78
CA PRO A 116 1.18 4.11 17.07
C PRO A 116 1.41 4.94 15.79
N ILE A 117 1.09 6.24 15.80
CA ILE A 117 1.28 7.11 14.61
C ILE A 117 2.74 7.15 14.13
N SER A 118 3.71 7.07 15.05
CA SER A 118 5.12 6.99 14.70
C SER A 118 5.45 5.71 13.93
N GLU A 119 4.78 4.61 14.28
CA GLU A 119 4.92 3.33 13.61
C GLU A 119 4.27 3.37 12.23
N PHE A 120 3.07 3.95 12.11
CA PHE A 120 2.43 4.21 10.82
C PHE A 120 3.34 5.00 9.86
N THR A 121 3.94 6.10 10.33
CA THR A 121 4.92 6.87 9.56
C THR A 121 6.15 6.04 9.20
N ARG A 122 6.71 5.29 10.16
CA ARG A 122 7.88 4.44 9.92
C ARG A 122 7.61 3.38 8.85
N VAL A 123 6.44 2.75 8.88
CA VAL A 123 6.01 1.73 7.91
C VAL A 123 5.94 2.31 6.51
N TYR A 124 5.22 3.42 6.32
CA TYR A 124 5.12 4.10 5.02
C TYR A 124 6.49 4.44 4.45
N LYS A 125 7.34 5.05 5.28
CA LYS A 125 8.71 5.40 4.91
C LYS A 125 9.52 4.17 4.52
N SER A 126 9.51 3.13 5.35
CA SER A 126 10.34 1.94 5.10
C SER A 126 9.89 1.19 3.85
N VAL A 127 8.58 1.04 3.62
CA VAL A 127 8.06 0.43 2.38
C VAL A 127 8.47 1.25 1.15
N TRP A 128 8.36 2.58 1.22
CA TRP A 128 8.78 3.46 0.13
C TRP A 128 10.29 3.38 -0.13
N GLU A 129 11.12 3.38 0.91
CA GLU A 129 12.57 3.25 0.79
C GLU A 129 12.96 1.89 0.17
N HIS A 130 12.33 0.80 0.60
CA HIS A 130 12.54 -0.53 0.02
C HIS A 130 12.10 -0.57 -1.45
N PHE A 131 10.95 0.03 -1.77
CA PHE A 131 10.46 0.15 -3.14
C PHE A 131 11.46 0.93 -4.01
N ALA A 132 11.89 2.10 -3.56
CA ALA A 132 12.82 2.97 -4.28
C ALA A 132 14.22 2.36 -4.47
N GLN A 133 14.65 1.49 -3.56
CA GLN A 133 15.91 0.74 -3.71
C GLN A 133 15.80 -0.41 -4.72
N LYS A 134 14.66 -1.12 -4.72
CA LYS A 134 14.42 -2.25 -5.64
C LYS A 134 14.14 -1.77 -7.05
N GLU A 135 13.38 -0.70 -7.19
CA GLU A 135 13.11 -0.11 -8.50
C GLU A 135 14.28 0.75 -8.95
N SER A 136 15.18 0.18 -9.75
CA SER A 136 16.19 1.01 -10.41
C SER A 136 16.65 0.54 -11.79
N LYS A 137 16.70 1.55 -12.67
CA LYS A 137 17.49 1.76 -13.89
C LYS A 137 16.86 1.54 -15.27
N SER A 138 15.72 0.86 -15.42
CA SER A 138 15.12 0.67 -16.76
C SER A 138 13.94 1.60 -17.09
N LEU A 139 13.33 2.27 -16.10
CA LEU A 139 12.20 3.17 -16.33
C LEU A 139 12.63 4.62 -16.54
N ASP A 140 12.09 5.23 -17.58
CA ASP A 140 12.13 6.67 -17.81
C ASP A 140 11.13 7.39 -16.92
N TYR A 141 9.92 6.83 -16.76
CA TYR A 141 8.82 7.41 -16.00
C TYR A 141 8.12 6.39 -15.10
N LEU A 142 7.76 6.82 -13.89
CA LEU A 142 6.91 6.05 -12.99
C LEU A 142 5.82 6.97 -12.41
N LEU A 143 4.57 6.60 -12.63
CA LEU A 143 3.41 7.40 -12.27
C LEU A 143 2.62 6.76 -11.13
N PHE A 144 2.04 7.59 -10.26
CA PHE A 144 1.21 7.17 -9.15
C PHE A 144 -0.10 7.95 -9.12
N ASP A 145 -1.18 7.25 -8.85
CA ASP A 145 -2.52 7.81 -8.65
C ASP A 145 -2.87 7.83 -7.14
N GLY A 146 -3.17 9.02 -6.61
CA GLY A 146 -3.93 9.24 -5.37
C GLY A 146 -3.39 8.67 -4.05
N SER A 147 -2.17 8.16 -4.02
CA SER A 147 -1.68 7.29 -2.93
C SER A 147 -0.62 7.92 -2.03
N LEU A 148 -0.02 9.06 -2.42
CA LEU A 148 1.05 9.68 -1.62
C LEU A 148 0.49 10.55 -0.51
N PHE A 149 -0.52 11.37 -0.82
CA PHE A 149 -1.07 12.32 0.17
C PHE A 149 -2.47 11.97 0.62
N HIS A 150 -3.38 11.68 -0.30
CA HIS A 150 -4.79 11.61 0.05
C HIS A 150 -5.11 10.48 1.05
N HIS A 151 -4.63 9.26 0.83
CA HIS A 151 -4.88 8.14 1.75
C HIS A 151 -4.18 8.31 3.10
N PRO A 152 -2.85 8.57 3.17
CA PRO A 152 -2.18 8.72 4.46
C PRO A 152 -2.75 9.88 5.29
N ILE A 153 -3.02 11.04 4.67
CA ILE A 153 -3.62 12.18 5.39
C ILE A 153 -5.01 11.84 5.92
N ASN A 154 -5.82 11.14 5.12
CA ASN A 154 -7.15 10.72 5.54
C ASN A 154 -7.08 9.74 6.72
N ASP A 155 -6.17 8.77 6.69
CA ASP A 155 -5.99 7.80 7.76
C ASP A 155 -5.42 8.45 9.02
N MET A 156 -4.42 9.33 8.88
CA MET A 156 -3.87 10.14 9.98
C MET A 156 -4.95 11.01 10.64
N THR A 157 -5.81 11.64 9.84
CA THR A 157 -6.88 12.48 10.36
C THR A 157 -7.94 11.65 11.06
N ARG A 158 -8.43 10.57 10.42
CA ARG A 158 -9.58 9.80 10.93
C ARG A 158 -9.23 8.88 12.08
N ASN A 159 -8.09 8.20 12.01
CA ASN A 159 -7.73 7.17 12.98
C ASN A 159 -6.98 7.76 14.18
N TYR A 160 -6.18 8.81 13.97
CA TYR A 160 -5.28 9.35 14.99
C TYR A 160 -5.68 10.74 15.49
N ASN A 161 -6.63 11.43 14.85
CA ASN A 161 -6.87 12.85 15.05
C ASN A 161 -5.57 13.66 14.96
N ALA A 162 -4.72 13.33 13.99
CA ALA A 162 -3.40 13.92 13.85
C ALA A 162 -3.46 15.43 13.67
N SER A 163 -2.54 16.14 14.33
CA SER A 163 -2.32 17.57 14.11
C SER A 163 -1.70 17.83 12.74
N LEU A 164 -1.82 19.08 12.27
CA LEU A 164 -1.19 19.51 11.03
C LEU A 164 0.34 19.30 11.07
N ASP A 165 0.97 19.56 12.21
CA ASP A 165 2.42 19.35 12.36
C ASP A 165 2.80 17.87 12.22
N GLN A 166 2.01 16.95 12.79
CA GLN A 166 2.24 15.52 12.62
C GLN A 166 2.08 15.08 11.16
N ILE A 167 1.08 15.62 10.46
CA ILE A 167 0.86 15.33 9.03
C ILE A 167 2.01 15.87 8.16
N ILE A 168 2.54 17.06 8.47
CA ILE A 168 3.66 17.66 7.72
C ILE A 168 4.97 16.88 7.90
N HIS A 169 5.18 16.25 9.06
CA HIS A 169 6.40 15.50 9.39
C HIS A 169 6.28 13.98 9.12
N HIS A 170 5.14 13.52 8.58
CA HIS A 170 4.99 12.17 8.06
C HIS A 170 5.87 11.99 6.81
#